data_AF-A0A3D5CYD9-F1
#
_entry.id   AF-A0A3D5CYD9-F1
#
_cell.length_a   1.000
_cell.length_b   1.000
_cell.length_c   1.000
_cell.angle_alpha   90.00
_cell.angle_beta   90.00
_cell.angle_gamma   90.00
#
_symmetry.space_group_name_H-M   'P 1'
#
loop_
_entity.id
_entity.type
_entity.pdbx_description
1 polymer ?
#
loop_
_entity_poly.entity_id
_entity_poly.type
_entity_poly.pdbx_seq_one_letter_code
_entity_poly.pdbx_strand_id
1 'polypeptide(L)' 'KIWSYEHMYTNGEPSPEVQKFLDYMMTDEIQQGPVKELGYLPITAMKVERDAEGNLK' A
#
# COMPACT_ATOMS: atom_id res chain seq x y z
N LYS A 1 10.45 8.47 15.64
CA LYS A 1 10.29 8.15 14.21
C LYS A 1 8.81 8.24 13.89
N ILE A 2 8.42 9.08 12.96
CA ILE A 2 7.02 9.24 12.51
C ILE A 2 6.89 8.42 11.23
N TRP A 3 5.82 7.65 11.12
CA TRP A 3 5.48 6.87 9.94
C TRP A 3 3.97 6.95 9.73
N SER A 4 3.55 6.80 8.49
CA SER A 4 2.15 6.80 8.08
C SER A 4 1.99 5.84 6.91
N TYR A 5 0.76 5.41 6.68
CA TYR A 5 0.41 4.61 5.51
C TYR A 5 0.14 5.53 4.33
N GLU A 6 0.59 5.10 3.14
CA GLU A 6 0.11 5.67 1.89
C GLU A 6 -1.19 4.96 1.50
N HIS A 7 -2.20 5.73 1.11
CA HIS A 7 -3.51 5.20 0.76
C HIS A 7 -3.84 5.53 -0.69
N MET A 8 -4.23 4.51 -1.45
CA MET A 8 -4.81 4.64 -2.78
C MET A 8 -6.32 4.40 -2.71
N TYR A 9 -7.11 5.22 -3.39
CA TYR A 9 -8.58 5.14 -3.36
C TYR A 9 -9.16 5.16 -4.77
N THR A 10 -10.26 4.41 -4.95
CA THR A 10 -11.09 4.43 -6.16
C THR A 10 -12.46 5.01 -5.82
N ASN A 11 -13.09 5.68 -6.78
CA ASN A 11 -14.48 6.11 -6.63
C ASN A 11 -15.42 4.95 -7.01
N GLY A 12 -15.79 4.14 -6.03
CA GLY A 12 -16.57 2.92 -6.25
C GLY A 12 -15.71 1.77 -6.78
N GLU A 13 -16.35 0.84 -7.50
CA GLU A 13 -15.66 -0.32 -8.07
C GLU A 13 -14.74 0.10 -9.23
N PRO A 14 -13.44 -0.24 -9.18
CA PRO A 14 -12.52 0.07 -10.27
C PRO A 14 -12.86 -0.73 -11.54
N SER A 15 -12.50 -0.17 -12.70
CA SER A 15 -12.48 -0.96 -13.93
C SER A 15 -11.45 -2.09 -13.84
N PRO A 16 -11.56 -3.17 -14.64
CA PRO A 16 -10.60 -4.27 -14.61
C PRO A 16 -9.14 -3.83 -14.80
N GLU A 17 -8.90 -2.79 -15.59
CA GLU A 17 -7.57 -2.24 -15.84
C GLU A 17 -7.02 -1.51 -14.61
N VAL A 18 -7.87 -0.75 -13.92
CA VAL A 18 -7.50 -0.07 -12.67
C VAL A 18 -7.23 -1.09 -11.57
N GLN A 19 -8.06 -2.13 -11.44
CA GLN A 19 -7.82 -3.21 -10.48
C GLN A 19 -6.48 -3.89 -10.72
N LYS A 20 -6.14 -4.23 -11.97
CA LYS A 20 -4.84 -4.82 -12.32
C LYS A 20 -3.67 -3.92 -11.92
N PHE A 21 -3.81 -2.60 -12.06
CA PHE A 21 -2.77 -1.67 -11.63
C PHE A 21 -2.62 -1.65 -10.11
N LEU A 22 -3.73 -1.63 -9.36
CA LEU A 22 -3.69 -1.71 -7.90
C LEU A 22 -3.04 -3.01 -7.43
N ASP A 23 -3.37 -4.13 -8.06
CA ASP A 23 -2.76 -5.43 -7.75
C ASP A 23 -1.24 -5.43 -8.06
N TYR A 24 -0.84 -4.81 -9.17
CA TYR A 24 0.57 -4.65 -9.55
C TYR A 24 1.37 -3.87 -8.49
N MET A 25 0.79 -2.79 -7.94
CA MET A 25 1.44 -1.99 -6.88
C MET A 25 1.71 -2.80 -5.60
N MET A 26 0.95 -3.88 -5.37
CA MET A 26 1.09 -4.75 -4.20
C MET A 26 2.08 -5.90 -4.43
N THR A 27 2.62 -6.07 -5.63
CA THR A 27 3.58 -7.14 -5.94
C THR A 27 4.91 -6.95 -5.24
N ASP A 28 5.63 -8.06 -5.02
CA ASP A 28 6.98 -8.02 -4.45
C ASP A 28 7.96 -7.21 -5.29
N GLU A 29 7.81 -7.21 -6.62
CA GLU A 29 8.64 -6.39 -7.51
C GLU A 29 8.57 -4.91 -7.14
N ILE A 30 7.36 -4.37 -6.98
CA ILE A 30 7.15 -2.98 -6.59
C ILE A 30 7.53 -2.73 -5.13
N GLN A 31 7.06 -3.59 -4.22
CA GLN A 31 7.24 -3.41 -2.78
C GLN A 31 8.69 -3.59 -2.33
N GLN A 32 9.46 -4.47 -2.96
CA GLN A 32 10.86 -4.71 -2.61
C GLN A 32 11.85 -3.89 -3.46
N GLY A 33 11.43 -3.39 -4.62
CA GLY A 33 12.23 -2.52 -5.49
C GLY A 33 11.89 -1.03 -5.25
N PRO A 34 11.14 -0.37 -6.15
CA PRO A 34 10.90 1.07 -6.11
C PRO A 34 10.48 1.64 -4.76
N VAL A 35 9.59 0.95 -4.02
CA VAL A 35 9.13 1.42 -2.70
C VAL A 35 10.29 1.57 -1.72
N LYS A 36 11.20 0.59 -1.66
CA LYS A 36 12.38 0.65 -0.80
C LYS A 36 13.42 1.63 -1.31
N GLU A 37 13.65 1.67 -2.61
CA GLU A 37 14.63 2.57 -3.24
C GLU A 37 14.29 4.05 -2.99
N LEU A 38 12.99 4.37 -2.95
CA LEU A 38 12.47 5.69 -2.62
C LEU A 38 12.44 5.97 -1.10
N GLY A 39 12.86 5.03 -0.27
CA GLY A 39 12.98 5.20 1.18
C GLY A 39 11.70 4.91 1.98
N TYR A 40 10.68 4.35 1.35
CA TYR A 40 9.45 3.93 2.04
C TYR A 40 9.60 2.53 2.64
N LEU A 41 8.71 2.22 3.58
CA LEU A 41 8.58 0.89 4.16
C LEU A 41 7.57 0.09 3.32
N PRO A 42 7.93 -1.11 2.82
CA PRO A 42 6.99 -1.96 2.12
C PRO A 42 5.80 -2.31 3.01
N ILE A 43 4.58 -2.19 2.49
CA ILE A 43 3.38 -2.51 3.24
C ILE A 43 3.31 -4.00 3.57
N THR A 44 3.85 -4.85 2.69
CA THR A 44 3.95 -6.31 2.87
C THR A 44 4.85 -6.71 4.05
N ALA A 45 5.71 -5.80 4.54
CA ALA A 45 6.57 -6.03 5.69
C ALA A 45 6.00 -5.45 7.00
N MET A 46 4.85 -4.78 6.96
CA MET A 46 4.23 -4.19 8.15
C MET A 46 3.64 -5.29 9.04
N LYS A 47 3.91 -5.21 10.34
CA LYS A 47 3.47 -6.20 11.35
C LYS A 47 2.21 -5.79 12.10
N VAL A 48 1.74 -4.57 11.86
CA VAL A 48 0.56 -3.98 12.47
C VAL A 48 -0.25 -3.34 11.36
N GLU A 49 -1.57 -3.45 11.44
CA GLU A 49 -2.49 -2.71 10.59
C GLU A 49 -3.20 -1.67 11.46
N ARG A 50 -3.42 -0.47 10.92
CA ARG A 50 -4.17 0.58 11.61
C ARG A 50 -5.34 1.02 10.75
N ASP A 51 -6.53 1.07 11.32
CA ASP A 51 -7.71 1.54 10.61
C ASP A 51 -7.75 3.08 10.49
N ALA A 52 -8.76 3.57 9.77
CA ALA A 52 -8.97 4.99 9.53
C ALA A 52 -9.28 5.80 10.81
N GLU A 53 -9.77 5.14 11.87
CA GLU A 53 -10.04 5.75 13.17
C GLU A 53 -8.78 5.74 14.06
N GLY A 54 -7.72 5.07 13.63
CA GLY A 54 -6.47 4.96 14.35
C GLY A 54 -6.43 3.80 15.34
N ASN A 55 -7.32 2.82 15.24
CA ASN A 55 -7.26 1.61 16.05
C ASN A 55 -6.24 0.64 15.43
N LEU A 56 -5.50 -0.08 16.28
CA LEU A 56 -4.64 -1.18 15.85
C LEU A 56 -5.52 -2.42 15.63
N LYS A 57 -5.33 -3.09 14.51
CA LYS A 57 -5.90 -4.42 14.24
C LYS A 57 -4.88 -5.51 14.52
#